data_AF-A0A526VCY4-F1
#
_entry.id   AF-A0A526VCY4-F1
#
_cell.length_a   1.000
_cell.length_b   1.000
_cell.length_c   1.000
_cell.angle_alpha   90.00
_cell.angle_beta   90.00
_cell.angle_gamma   90.00
#
_symmetry.space_group_name_H-M   'P 1'
#
loop_
_entity.id
_entity.type
_entity.pdbx_description
1 polymer ?
#
loop_
_entity_poly.entity_id
_entity_poly.type
_entity_poly.pdbx_seq_one_letter_code
_entity_poly.pdbx_strand_id
1 'polypeptide(L)' 'GYDRVAVFNKPIVVAELGYVGKQDYVSKWQEDSRKSYAEFPALTSVVYFNQKEVWPWLGGYGLPDWRVTQHVLP' A
#
# COMPACT_ATOMS: atom_id res chain seq x y z
N GLY A 1 5.64 -12.16 -3.15
CA GLY A 1 5.31 -11.94 -1.72
C GLY A 1 4.23 -12.91 -1.31
N TYR A 2 3.03 -12.73 -1.86
CA TYR A 2 1.87 -13.59 -1.67
C TYR A 2 2.17 -15.09 -1.80
N ASP A 3 2.76 -15.56 -2.91
CA ASP A 3 2.99 -17.00 -3.14
C ASP A 3 3.85 -17.67 -2.06
N ARG A 4 4.76 -16.91 -1.44
CA ARG A 4 5.61 -17.41 -0.35
C ARG A 4 4.82 -17.73 0.91
N VAL A 5 3.69 -17.06 1.14
CA VAL A 5 2.85 -17.23 2.33
C VAL A 5 1.56 -18.00 2.05
N ALA A 6 1.13 -18.09 0.79
CA ALA A 6 -0.05 -18.85 0.39
C ALA A 6 0.02 -20.33 0.80
N VAL A 7 1.22 -20.92 0.81
CA VAL A 7 1.45 -22.32 1.20
C VAL A 7 1.05 -22.65 2.65
N PHE A 8 0.93 -21.65 3.51
CA PHE A 8 0.53 -21.85 4.91
C PHE A 8 -0.99 -22.01 5.10
N ASN A 9 -1.78 -21.82 4.04
CA ASN A 9 -3.24 -21.99 4.06
C ASN A 9 -3.93 -21.17 5.17
N LYS A 10 -3.51 -19.92 5.32
CA LYS A 10 -4.10 -18.93 6.24
C LYS A 10 -4.57 -17.70 5.45
N PRO A 11 -5.55 -16.93 5.97
CA PRO A 11 -5.83 -15.60 5.45
C PRO A 11 -4.56 -14.75 5.41
N ILE A 12 -4.40 -13.97 4.35
CA ILE A 12 -3.26 -13.10 4.10
C ILE A 12 -3.70 -11.64 4.26
N VAL A 13 -2.85 -10.85 4.91
CA VAL A 13 -3.04 -9.41 5.07
C VAL A 13 -1.80 -8.71 4.50
N VAL A 14 -2.01 -7.66 3.69
CA VAL A 14 -0.96 -6.68 3.45
C VAL A 14 -0.83 -5.84 4.71
N ALA A 15 0.22 -6.09 5.48
CA ALA A 15 0.41 -5.51 6.81
C ALA A 15 0.57 -3.98 6.76
N GLU A 16 1.15 -3.45 5.69
CA GLU A 16 1.34 -2.01 5.49
C GLU A 16 1.24 -1.68 3.99
N LEU A 17 0.40 -0.69 3.66
CA LEU A 17 0.36 -0.03 2.37
C LEU A 17 0.40 1.49 2.59
N GLY A 18 1.35 2.15 1.94
CA GLY A 18 1.43 3.61 1.84
C GLY A 18 1.73 4.01 0.39
N TYR A 19 1.08 5.05 -0.09
CA TYR A 19 1.35 5.64 -1.40
C TYR A 19 1.26 7.15 -1.33
N VAL A 20 2.12 7.84 -2.08
CA VAL A 20 2.14 9.29 -2.26
C VAL A 20 2.53 9.58 -3.71
N GLY A 21 1.88 10.56 -4.34
CA GLY A 21 2.14 10.88 -5.74
C GLY A 21 1.16 11.88 -6.33
N LYS A 22 1.11 11.97 -7.66
CA LYS A 22 0.12 12.78 -8.37
C LYS A 22 -1.29 12.23 -8.19
N GLN A 23 -2.30 13.07 -8.43
CA GLN A 23 -3.70 12.75 -8.17
C GLN A 23 -4.16 11.45 -8.86
N ASP A 24 -3.77 11.23 -10.11
CA ASP A 24 -4.08 10.03 -10.89
C ASP A 24 -3.46 8.76 -10.27
N TYR A 25 -2.20 8.84 -9.85
CA TYR A 25 -1.49 7.77 -9.15
C TYR A 25 -2.17 7.41 -7.82
N VAL A 26 -2.52 8.42 -7.02
CA VAL A 26 -3.20 8.25 -5.73
C VAL A 26 -4.59 7.65 -5.92
N SER A 27 -5.38 8.15 -6.88
CA SER A 27 -6.71 7.64 -7.19
C SER A 27 -6.68 6.18 -7.63
N LYS A 28 -5.70 5.80 -8.46
CA LYS A 28 -5.52 4.41 -8.88
C LYS A 28 -5.22 3.49 -7.69
N TRP A 29 -4.30 3.86 -6.80
CA TRP A 29 -3.99 3.06 -5.62
C TRP A 29 -5.15 2.98 -4.62
N GLN A 30 -5.87 4.08 -4.43
CA GLN A 30 -7.09 4.10 -3.63
C GLN A 30 -8.11 3.09 -4.18
N GLU A 31 -8.34 3.08 -5.49
CA GLU A 31 -9.27 2.16 -6.12
C GLU A 31 -8.77 0.70 -6.02
N ASP A 32 -7.53 0.45 -6.43
CA ASP A 32 -7.01 -0.91 -6.58
C ASP A 32 -6.80 -1.60 -5.22
N SER A 33 -6.41 -0.87 -4.18
CA SER A 33 -6.20 -1.44 -2.83
C SER A 33 -7.47 -1.88 -2.12
N ARG A 34 -8.64 -1.46 -2.60
CA ARG A 34 -9.96 -1.80 -2.04
C ARG A 34 -10.68 -2.92 -2.82
N LYS A 35 -10.05 -3.44 -3.88
CA LYS A 35 -10.60 -4.52 -4.71
C LYS A 35 -10.06 -5.87 -4.28
N SER A 36 -10.90 -6.89 -4.43
CA SER A 36 -10.44 -8.28 -4.44
C SER A 36 -10.04 -8.67 -5.85
N TYR A 37 -8.96 -9.43 -5.97
CA TYR A 37 -8.48 -9.98 -7.24
C TYR A 37 -8.51 -11.51 -7.17
N ALA A 38 -9.02 -12.15 -8.23
CA ALA A 38 -9.08 -13.61 -8.31
C ALA A 38 -7.70 -14.28 -8.16
N GLU A 39 -6.64 -13.54 -8.49
CA GLU A 39 -5.24 -13.99 -8.40
C GLU A 39 -4.71 -14.02 -6.95
N PHE A 40 -5.38 -13.33 -6.03
CA PHE A 40 -5.02 -13.29 -4.60
C PHE A 40 -6.19 -13.74 -3.71
N PRO A 41 -6.69 -14.98 -3.87
CA PRO A 41 -7.93 -15.43 -3.25
C PRO A 41 -7.88 -15.47 -1.71
N ALA A 42 -6.70 -15.58 -1.12
CA ALA A 42 -6.53 -15.57 0.34
C ALA A 42 -6.19 -14.18 0.91
N LEU A 43 -6.04 -13.14 0.08
CA LEU A 43 -5.85 -11.76 0.56
C LEU A 43 -7.19 -11.22 1.07
N THR A 44 -7.30 -11.05 2.38
CA THR A 44 -8.56 -10.62 3.03
C THR A 44 -8.54 -9.16 3.46
N SER A 45 -7.36 -8.56 3.62
CA SER A 45 -7.26 -7.20 4.14
C SER A 45 -5.97 -6.50 3.70
N VAL A 46 -6.06 -5.18 3.60
CA VAL A 46 -4.94 -4.27 3.38
C VAL A 46 -4.98 -3.23 4.49
N VAL A 47 -3.90 -3.10 5.25
CA VAL A 47 -3.80 -2.12 6.33
C VAL A 47 -3.04 -0.90 5.82
N TYR A 48 -3.70 0.25 5.82
CA TYR A 48 -3.10 1.50 5.34
C TYR A 48 -2.19 2.13 6.40
N PHE A 49 -0.94 2.41 6.03
CA PHE A 49 0.05 3.02 6.92
C PHE A 49 -0.05 4.54 6.86
N ASN A 50 -0.85 5.11 7.77
CA ASN A 50 -1.23 6.53 7.75
C ASN A 50 -0.23 7.43 8.49
N GLN A 51 1.05 7.39 8.13
CA GLN A 51 2.10 8.19 8.77
C GLN A 51 3.03 8.84 7.74
N LYS A 52 3.73 9.90 8.16
CA LYS A 52 4.92 10.38 7.45
C LYS A 52 6.12 9.50 7.81
N GLU A 53 6.92 9.18 6.81
CA GLU A 53 8.20 8.50 6.99
C GLU A 53 9.13 9.31 7.90
N VAL A 54 9.83 8.60 8.79
CA VAL A 54 10.79 9.14 9.75
C VAL A 54 12.23 8.91 9.32
N TRP A 55 12.48 7.94 8.43
CA TRP A 55 13.79 7.60 7.91
C TRP A 55 13.85 7.72 6.37
N PRO A 56 14.80 8.48 5.81
CA PRO A 56 14.78 8.76 4.39
C PRO A 56 14.95 7.49 3.54
N TRP A 57 14.01 7.30 2.62
CA TRP A 57 14.10 6.24 1.61
C TRP A 57 15.23 6.55 0.62
N LEU A 58 15.98 5.50 0.26
CA LEU A 58 17.04 5.56 -0.75
C LEU A 58 16.47 5.96 -2.12
N GLY A 59 17.33 6.38 -3.06
CA GLY A 59 16.89 6.68 -4.43
C GLY A 59 16.17 8.02 -4.61
N GLY A 60 16.30 8.94 -3.64
CA GLY A 60 15.76 10.30 -3.73
C GLY A 60 14.30 10.44 -3.30
N TYR A 61 13.67 9.39 -2.78
CA TYR A 61 12.30 9.43 -2.28
C TYR A 61 12.15 10.22 -0.97
N GLY A 62 13.25 10.43 -0.23
CA GLY A 62 13.25 11.29 0.95
C GLY A 62 12.34 10.77 2.05
N LEU A 63 11.48 11.62 2.60
CA LEU A 63 10.53 11.27 3.66
C LEU A 63 9.09 11.33 3.12
N PRO A 64 8.61 10.30 2.40
CA PRO A 64 7.22 10.22 1.93
C PRO A 64 6.21 10.54 3.03
N ASP A 65 5.17 11.28 2.67
CA ASP A 65 4.04 11.54 3.56
C ASP A 65 2.84 10.71 3.10
N TRP A 66 2.67 9.53 3.70
CA TRP A 66 1.57 8.62 3.37
C TRP A 66 0.27 8.97 4.08
N ARG A 67 0.22 10.05 4.87
CA ARG A 67 -1.04 10.45 5.51
C ARG A 67 -2.08 10.73 4.43
N VAL A 68 -3.29 10.19 4.59
CA VAL A 68 -4.37 10.30 3.58
C VAL A 68 -4.74 11.74 3.23
N THR A 69 -4.42 12.71 4.10
CA THR A 69 -4.64 14.15 3.86
C THR A 69 -3.47 14.86 3.17
N GLN A 70 -2.32 14.20 3.01
CA GLN A 70 -1.07 14.78 2.52
C GLN A 70 -0.49 14.03 1.31
N HIS A 71 -1.02 12.85 0.98
CA HIS A 71 -0.40 11.96 0.00
C HIS A 71 -0.63 12.32 -1.49
N VAL A 72 -1.32 13.43 -1.77
CA VAL A 72 -1.43 14.00 -3.12
C VAL A 72 -0.42 15.13 -3.24
N LEU A 73 0.54 14.99 -4.15
CA LEU A 73 1.53 16.01 -4.46
C LEU A 73 0.91 17.12 -5.35
N PRO A 74 1.32 18.39 -5.18
CA PRO A 74 0.93 19.48 -6.07
C PRO A 74 1.47 19.21 -7.49
#